data_AF-A0A095AQS2-F1
#
_entry.id   AF-A0A095AQS2-F1
#
_cell.length_a   1.000
_cell.length_b   1.000
_cell.length_c   1.000
_cell.angle_alpha   90.00
_cell.angle_beta   90.00
_cell.angle_gamma   90.00
#
_symmetry.space_group_name_H-M   'P 1'
#
loop_
_entity.id
_entity.type
_entity.pdbx_description
1 polymer ?
#
loop_
_entity_poly.entity_id
_entity_poly.type
_entity_poly.pdbx_seq_one_letter_code
_entity_poly.pdbx_strand_id
1 'polypeptide(L)'
;MAAAQDPAGYASPFADTLATRIFPLFAMMRTAPGWAQALRDDPVLVELAAARAARVPDNTCVPSPQCLADAWIWTEADIALVQARLRLMMSDEKRAKALVTRQMRASGRFAGHAALSDADLVATAWAETAAAVNQVIAVYAKGVPPRYPVIDSIIFNIADPKMADVLSTHGVATAAQAKADDLFFDPSLRYAVGLLQMNERIEAGSYRPLLGGDNADTARAVARMNWRAKPYTALLVFGHGPEDVQSRTGVMGHIRMAIAADLFARGFAPFIIVSGGNVHPNRTPFNEAVEMKRLLVTQYGIPADRILMEPHARHTTTNLRNCARLLLAAGFPEDRPALIVSDHRTIQYIGGEELALRNLKEMGVQPGRLTPGPDRFTLRFVPDPVAFHVEPADPLDP
;
A
#
# COMPACT_ATOMS: atom_id res chain seq x y z
N MET A 1 18.46 3.67 -4.25
CA MET A 1 17.78 4.35 -3.12
C MET A 1 16.67 3.42 -2.65
N ALA A 2 16.57 3.14 -1.36
CA ALA A 2 15.44 2.38 -0.84
C ALA A 2 14.16 3.21 -1.03
N ALA A 3 13.14 2.63 -1.67
CA ALA A 3 11.79 3.16 -1.54
C ALA A 3 11.31 2.83 -0.12
N ALA A 4 10.46 3.66 0.49
CA ALA A 4 9.95 3.34 1.83
C ALA A 4 9.13 2.03 1.90
N GLN A 5 8.70 1.50 0.75
CA GLN A 5 8.03 0.19 0.64
C GLN A 5 9.01 -0.98 0.46
N ASP A 6 10.32 -0.73 0.40
CA ASP A 6 11.34 -1.75 0.23
C ASP A 6 12.26 -1.78 1.47
N PRO A 7 12.60 -2.97 2.00
CA PRO A 7 13.54 -3.08 3.10
C PRO A 7 14.94 -2.64 2.69
N ALA A 8 15.75 -2.21 3.66
CA ALA A 8 17.12 -1.82 3.43
C ALA A 8 17.91 -2.95 2.73
N GLY A 9 18.59 -2.63 1.63
CA GLY A 9 19.38 -3.59 0.84
C GLY A 9 18.61 -4.32 -0.27
N TYR A 10 17.28 -4.24 -0.31
CA TYR A 10 16.50 -4.71 -1.45
C TYR A 10 16.42 -3.64 -2.54
N ALA A 11 16.56 -4.05 -3.79
CA ALA A 11 16.38 -3.21 -4.97
C ALA A 11 15.42 -3.90 -5.93
N SER A 12 14.24 -3.32 -6.10
CA SER A 12 13.22 -3.84 -7.02
C SER A 12 13.77 -3.94 -8.45
N PRO A 13 13.70 -5.11 -9.13
CA PRO A 13 14.17 -5.27 -10.52
C PRO A 13 13.17 -4.75 -11.56
N PHE A 14 12.14 -4.02 -11.13
CA PHE A 14 11.07 -3.44 -11.93
C PHE A 14 10.85 -1.98 -11.54
N ALA A 15 10.27 -1.21 -12.45
CA ALA A 15 9.95 0.20 -12.22
C ALA A 15 8.91 0.36 -11.10
N ASP A 16 9.08 1.41 -10.30
CA ASP A 16 8.16 1.75 -9.22
C ASP A 16 6.93 2.52 -9.74
N THR A 17 5.91 1.76 -10.14
CA THR A 17 4.63 2.26 -10.71
C THR A 17 3.46 1.95 -9.78
N LEU A 18 2.29 2.58 -10.01
CA LEU A 18 1.05 2.26 -9.28
C LEU A 18 0.74 0.75 -9.29
N ALA A 19 0.79 0.14 -10.48
CA ALA A 19 0.51 -1.28 -10.65
C ALA A 19 1.46 -2.18 -9.86
N THR A 20 2.77 -1.88 -9.87
CA THR A 20 3.78 -2.69 -9.18
C THR A 20 3.80 -2.49 -7.66
N ARG A 21 3.18 -1.42 -7.16
CA ARG A 21 2.99 -1.20 -5.71
C ARG A 21 1.82 -2.01 -5.18
N ILE A 22 0.69 -1.98 -5.90
CA ILE A 22 -0.54 -2.67 -5.51
C ILE A 22 -0.42 -4.18 -5.79
N PHE A 23 0.10 -4.56 -6.95
CA PHE A 23 0.18 -5.94 -7.43
C PHE A 23 1.63 -6.36 -7.70
N PRO A 24 2.50 -6.41 -6.67
CA PRO A 24 3.93 -6.66 -6.87
C PRO A 24 4.24 -8.01 -7.51
N LEU A 25 3.42 -9.03 -7.24
CA LEU A 25 3.64 -10.38 -7.74
C LEU A 25 3.72 -10.43 -9.28
N PHE A 26 2.88 -9.67 -9.99
CA PHE A 26 2.87 -9.65 -11.46
C PHE A 26 4.20 -9.13 -12.03
N ALA A 27 4.75 -8.07 -11.43
CA ALA A 27 6.05 -7.54 -11.84
C ALA A 27 7.20 -8.50 -11.49
N MET A 28 7.10 -9.18 -10.35
CA MET A 28 8.10 -10.16 -9.93
C MET A 28 8.10 -11.40 -10.84
N MET A 29 6.94 -11.95 -11.19
CA MET A 29 6.83 -13.05 -12.16
C MET A 29 7.34 -12.65 -13.55
N ARG A 30 7.15 -11.40 -13.97
CA ARG A 30 7.68 -10.90 -15.25
C ARG A 30 9.20 -10.78 -15.25
N THR A 31 9.79 -10.32 -14.15
CA THR A 31 11.22 -9.98 -14.09
C THR A 31 12.10 -11.10 -13.53
N ALA A 32 11.53 -12.07 -12.83
CA ALA A 32 12.27 -13.21 -12.32
C ALA A 32 12.83 -14.05 -13.47
N PRO A 33 14.16 -14.31 -13.51
CA PRO A 33 14.77 -15.11 -14.56
C PRO A 33 14.03 -16.44 -14.80
N GLY A 34 13.67 -16.69 -16.06
CA GLY A 34 12.99 -17.91 -16.51
C GLY A 34 11.47 -17.96 -16.27
N TRP A 35 10.88 -17.02 -15.51
CA TRP A 35 9.46 -17.07 -15.17
C TRP A 35 8.54 -16.62 -16.29
N ALA A 36 8.77 -15.45 -16.87
CA ALA A 36 7.91 -14.95 -17.95
C ALA A 36 7.84 -15.94 -19.12
N GLN A 37 8.98 -16.57 -19.47
CA GLN A 37 9.02 -17.58 -20.52
C GLN A 37 8.23 -18.83 -20.12
N ALA A 38 8.44 -19.36 -18.91
CA ALA A 38 7.70 -20.52 -18.42
C ALA A 38 6.18 -20.31 -18.37
N LEU A 39 5.73 -19.09 -18.05
CA LEU A 39 4.31 -18.74 -18.04
C LEU A 39 3.72 -18.67 -19.45
N ARG A 40 4.49 -18.19 -20.45
CA ARG A 40 4.05 -18.17 -21.86
C ARG A 40 4.04 -19.56 -22.49
N ASP A 41 4.97 -20.42 -22.10
CA ASP A 41 5.11 -21.77 -22.65
C ASP A 41 4.18 -22.79 -22.00
N ASP A 42 3.48 -22.42 -20.91
CA ASP A 42 2.53 -23.32 -20.26
C ASP A 42 1.22 -23.41 -21.06
N PRO A 43 0.91 -24.56 -21.70
CA PRO A 43 -0.24 -24.66 -22.60
C PRO A 43 -1.57 -24.43 -21.88
N VAL A 44 -1.66 -24.76 -20.58
CA VAL A 44 -2.88 -24.57 -19.78
C VAL A 44 -3.11 -23.08 -19.52
N LEU A 45 -2.05 -22.31 -19.26
CA LEU A 45 -2.16 -20.86 -19.07
C LEU A 45 -2.45 -20.13 -20.38
N VAL A 46 -1.92 -20.61 -21.51
CA VAL A 46 -2.24 -20.09 -22.85
C VAL A 46 -3.71 -20.32 -23.19
N GLU A 47 -4.22 -21.53 -22.98
CA GLU A 47 -5.63 -21.85 -23.18
C GLU A 47 -6.53 -21.02 -22.26
N LEU A 48 -6.17 -20.87 -20.99
CA LEU A 48 -6.88 -20.00 -20.05
C LEU A 48 -6.90 -18.55 -20.53
N ALA A 49 -5.79 -18.02 -21.03
CA ALA A 49 -5.72 -16.66 -21.55
C ALA A 49 -6.66 -16.47 -22.75
N ALA A 50 -6.69 -17.42 -23.70
CA ALA A 50 -7.60 -17.39 -24.84
C ALA A 50 -9.07 -17.49 -24.41
N ALA A 51 -9.39 -18.41 -23.49
CA ALA A 51 -10.74 -18.57 -22.94
C ALA A 51 -11.21 -17.31 -22.20
N ARG A 52 -10.31 -16.62 -21.49
CA ARG A 52 -10.61 -15.34 -20.82
C ARG A 52 -10.82 -14.21 -21.81
N ALA A 53 -10.00 -14.11 -22.85
CA ALA A 53 -10.16 -13.10 -23.90
C ALA A 53 -11.51 -13.23 -24.61
N ALA A 54 -11.99 -14.46 -24.83
CA ALA A 54 -13.29 -14.74 -25.43
C ALA A 54 -14.50 -14.36 -24.54
N ARG A 55 -14.30 -13.98 -23.27
CA ARG A 55 -15.38 -13.50 -22.38
C ARG A 55 -15.78 -12.05 -22.65
N VAL A 56 -14.91 -11.28 -23.32
CA VAL A 56 -15.16 -9.87 -23.60
C VAL A 56 -16.29 -9.78 -24.63
N PRO A 57 -17.44 -9.16 -24.31
CA PRO A 57 -18.60 -9.17 -25.19
C PRO A 57 -18.41 -8.21 -26.38
N ASP A 58 -18.78 -8.66 -27.58
CA ASP A 58 -18.61 -7.87 -28.80
C ASP A 58 -19.63 -6.73 -28.96
N ASN A 59 -20.91 -6.94 -28.58
CA ASN A 59 -21.99 -5.96 -28.89
C ASN A 59 -23.17 -5.91 -27.90
N THR A 60 -23.47 -6.98 -27.16
CA THR A 60 -24.63 -7.02 -26.24
C THR A 60 -24.26 -7.66 -24.92
N CYS A 61 -24.69 -7.03 -23.83
CA CYS A 61 -24.34 -7.41 -22.48
C CYS A 61 -25.59 -7.37 -21.58
N VAL A 62 -25.91 -8.47 -20.88
CA VAL A 62 -27.03 -8.55 -19.94
C VAL A 62 -26.60 -9.27 -18.65
N PRO A 63 -26.80 -8.70 -17.45
CA PRO A 63 -27.30 -7.34 -17.17
C PRO A 63 -26.21 -6.27 -17.41
N SER A 64 -26.49 -5.29 -18.26
CA SER A 64 -25.63 -4.12 -18.46
C SER A 64 -25.72 -3.16 -17.25
N PRO A 65 -24.63 -2.52 -16.81
CA PRO A 65 -23.26 -2.61 -17.34
C PRO A 65 -22.41 -3.70 -16.69
N GLN A 66 -22.96 -4.49 -15.76
CA GLN A 66 -22.22 -5.42 -14.88
C GLN A 66 -21.45 -6.50 -15.64
N CYS A 67 -22.07 -7.09 -16.65
CA CYS A 67 -21.45 -8.13 -17.47
C CYS A 67 -20.20 -7.63 -18.25
N LEU A 68 -20.06 -6.31 -18.49
CA LEU A 68 -18.89 -5.73 -19.13
C LEU A 68 -17.67 -5.82 -18.21
N ALA A 69 -17.89 -5.69 -16.90
CA ALA A 69 -16.88 -5.85 -15.87
C ALA A 69 -16.60 -7.33 -15.58
N ASP A 70 -17.62 -8.19 -15.60
CA ASP A 70 -17.50 -9.62 -15.29
C ASP A 70 -16.56 -10.37 -16.25
N ALA A 71 -16.43 -9.91 -17.49
CA ALA A 71 -15.48 -10.46 -18.47
C ALA A 71 -14.01 -10.44 -17.98
N TRP A 72 -13.67 -9.51 -17.08
CA TRP A 72 -12.30 -9.27 -16.60
C TRP A 72 -12.00 -9.94 -15.26
N ILE A 73 -13.02 -10.49 -14.59
CA ILE A 73 -12.92 -11.13 -13.27
C ILE A 73 -12.18 -12.47 -13.36
N TRP A 74 -11.35 -12.76 -12.35
CA TRP A 74 -10.81 -14.09 -12.08
C TRP A 74 -11.86 -14.94 -11.37
N THR A 75 -12.36 -15.99 -12.02
CA THR A 75 -13.26 -16.93 -11.36
C THR A 75 -12.50 -17.79 -10.35
N GLU A 76 -13.20 -18.39 -9.39
CA GLU A 76 -12.57 -19.33 -8.44
C GLU A 76 -11.84 -20.48 -9.17
N ALA A 77 -12.42 -20.96 -10.27
CA ALA A 77 -11.80 -21.97 -11.13
C ALA A 77 -10.52 -21.47 -11.81
N ASP A 78 -10.52 -20.23 -12.34
CA ASP A 78 -9.32 -19.62 -12.93
C ASP A 78 -8.21 -19.50 -11.88
N ILE A 79 -8.55 -19.03 -10.67
CA ILE A 79 -7.60 -18.86 -9.57
C ILE A 79 -6.99 -20.20 -9.19
N ALA A 80 -7.81 -21.22 -8.92
CA ALA A 80 -7.36 -22.55 -8.53
C ALA A 80 -6.50 -23.22 -9.61
N LEU A 81 -6.87 -23.06 -10.89
CA LEU A 81 -6.11 -23.57 -12.02
C LEU A 81 -4.70 -22.98 -12.04
N VAL A 82 -4.60 -21.65 -11.95
CA VAL A 82 -3.30 -20.95 -11.95
C VAL A 82 -2.48 -21.31 -10.72
N GLN A 83 -3.08 -21.42 -9.53
CA GLN A 83 -2.37 -21.90 -8.33
C GLN A 83 -1.72 -23.27 -8.56
N ALA A 84 -2.44 -24.21 -9.19
CA ALA A 84 -1.89 -25.53 -9.50
C ALA A 84 -0.72 -25.44 -10.48
N ARG A 85 -0.83 -24.62 -11.54
CA ARG A 85 0.26 -24.41 -12.51
C ARG A 85 1.49 -23.77 -11.87
N LEU A 86 1.31 -22.74 -11.05
CA LEU A 86 2.40 -22.05 -10.34
C LEU A 86 3.13 -23.00 -9.39
N ARG A 87 2.42 -23.86 -8.65
CA ARG A 87 3.05 -24.89 -7.80
C ARG A 87 3.92 -25.85 -8.60
N LEU A 88 3.46 -26.30 -9.78
CA LEU A 88 4.26 -27.19 -10.64
C LEU A 88 5.55 -26.52 -11.12
N MET A 89 5.51 -25.22 -11.43
CA MET A 89 6.70 -24.47 -11.85
C MET A 89 7.75 -24.37 -10.75
N MET A 90 7.37 -24.54 -9.47
CA MET A 90 8.26 -24.56 -8.30
C MET A 90 9.09 -25.82 -8.12
N SER A 91 8.88 -26.84 -8.96
CA SER A 91 9.80 -27.98 -9.06
C SER A 91 11.18 -27.60 -9.62
N ASP A 92 11.31 -26.47 -10.32
CA ASP A 92 12.59 -25.96 -10.82
C ASP A 92 13.26 -25.06 -9.79
N GLU A 93 14.33 -25.56 -9.16
CA GLU A 93 15.06 -24.86 -8.10
C GLU A 93 15.60 -23.49 -8.53
N LYS A 94 16.03 -23.34 -9.79
CA LYS A 94 16.59 -22.08 -10.29
C LYS A 94 15.47 -21.03 -10.39
N ARG A 95 14.31 -21.42 -10.93
CA ARG A 95 13.12 -20.54 -10.98
C ARG A 95 12.58 -20.23 -9.59
N ALA A 96 12.48 -21.23 -8.71
CA ALA A 96 12.04 -21.03 -7.33
C ALA A 96 12.92 -20.00 -6.61
N LYS A 97 14.26 -20.17 -6.67
CA LYS A 97 15.20 -19.19 -6.10
C LYS A 97 15.11 -17.80 -6.73
N ALA A 98 14.89 -17.74 -8.04
CA ALA A 98 14.81 -16.49 -8.80
C ALA A 98 13.60 -15.62 -8.40
N LEU A 99 12.43 -16.22 -8.19
CA LEU A 99 11.23 -15.48 -7.74
C LEU A 99 11.17 -15.39 -6.22
N VAL A 100 11.19 -16.53 -5.53
CA VAL A 100 10.82 -16.58 -4.12
C VAL A 100 11.93 -16.01 -3.24
N THR A 101 13.14 -16.54 -3.35
CA THR A 101 14.26 -16.09 -2.50
C THR A 101 14.67 -14.66 -2.83
N ARG A 102 14.90 -14.35 -4.13
CA ARG A 102 15.51 -13.08 -4.54
C ARG A 102 14.55 -11.90 -4.66
N GLN A 103 13.25 -12.15 -4.83
CA GLN A 103 12.26 -11.09 -4.96
C GLN A 103 11.20 -11.14 -3.86
N MET A 104 10.40 -12.20 -3.78
CA MET A 104 9.26 -12.24 -2.85
C MET A 104 9.71 -12.10 -1.39
N ARG A 105 10.57 -13.01 -0.90
CA ARG A 105 11.07 -12.99 0.48
C ARG A 105 12.00 -11.80 0.75
N ALA A 106 12.92 -11.52 -0.17
CA ALA A 106 13.86 -10.40 -0.03
C ALA A 106 13.17 -9.01 0.02
N SER A 107 12.02 -8.86 -0.64
CA SER A 107 11.26 -7.60 -0.63
C SER A 107 10.44 -7.36 0.63
N GLY A 108 10.19 -8.39 1.46
CA GLY A 108 9.25 -8.29 2.59
C GLY A 108 7.77 -8.13 2.20
N ARG A 109 7.43 -7.99 0.91
CA ARG A 109 6.06 -7.72 0.44
C ARG A 109 5.07 -8.86 0.73
N PHE A 110 5.57 -10.05 1.04
CA PHE A 110 4.76 -11.22 1.43
C PHE A 110 5.08 -11.70 2.85
N ALA A 111 5.58 -10.80 3.73
CA ALA A 111 6.03 -11.18 5.06
C ALA A 111 4.93 -11.77 5.96
N GLY A 112 3.64 -11.43 5.73
CA GLY A 112 2.51 -12.09 6.41
C GLY A 112 2.46 -13.62 6.18
N HIS A 113 3.10 -14.10 5.11
CA HIS A 113 3.14 -15.50 4.71
C HIS A 113 4.52 -16.13 4.87
N ALA A 114 5.40 -15.56 5.69
CA ALA A 114 6.80 -15.98 5.80
C ALA A 114 6.97 -17.48 6.15
N ALA A 115 6.03 -18.07 6.89
CA ALA A 115 6.04 -19.47 7.32
C ALA A 115 5.63 -20.48 6.24
N LEU A 116 5.04 -20.03 5.11
CA LEU A 116 4.63 -20.93 4.03
C LEU A 116 5.84 -21.51 3.30
N SER A 117 5.65 -22.71 2.74
CA SER A 117 6.58 -23.29 1.77
C SER A 117 6.70 -22.38 0.54
N ASP A 118 7.79 -22.46 -0.22
CA ASP A 118 7.96 -21.60 -1.40
C ASP A 118 6.84 -21.80 -2.44
N ALA A 119 6.36 -23.03 -2.63
CA ALA A 119 5.25 -23.33 -3.53
C ALA A 119 3.92 -22.77 -3.03
N ASP A 120 3.63 -22.90 -1.72
CA ASP A 120 2.41 -22.35 -1.14
C ASP A 120 2.44 -20.83 -1.03
N LEU A 121 3.61 -20.23 -0.79
CA LEU A 121 3.78 -18.78 -0.81
C LEU A 121 3.41 -18.19 -2.17
N VAL A 122 3.91 -18.77 -3.27
CA VAL A 122 3.56 -18.32 -4.63
C VAL A 122 2.06 -18.52 -4.91
N ALA A 123 1.50 -19.68 -4.53
CA ALA A 123 0.09 -19.97 -4.78
C ALA A 123 -0.85 -19.07 -3.96
N THR A 124 -0.53 -18.80 -2.69
CA THR A 124 -1.29 -17.88 -1.82
C THR A 124 -1.18 -16.45 -2.34
N ALA A 125 0.03 -15.99 -2.64
CA ALA A 125 0.26 -14.66 -3.20
C ALA A 125 -0.53 -14.43 -4.50
N TRP A 126 -0.60 -15.45 -5.37
CA TRP A 126 -1.40 -15.38 -6.59
C TRP A 126 -2.89 -15.23 -6.29
N ALA A 127 -3.45 -16.05 -5.39
CA ALA A 127 -4.87 -15.99 -5.07
C ALA A 127 -5.27 -14.65 -4.46
N GLU A 128 -4.46 -14.11 -3.54
CA GLU A 128 -4.68 -12.80 -2.95
C GLU A 128 -4.56 -11.68 -3.98
N THR A 129 -3.56 -11.74 -4.87
CA THR A 129 -3.39 -10.76 -5.94
C THR A 129 -4.58 -10.79 -6.91
N ALA A 130 -5.04 -11.96 -7.32
CA ALA A 130 -6.21 -12.10 -8.20
C ALA A 130 -7.51 -11.65 -7.53
N ALA A 131 -7.69 -11.96 -6.23
CA ALA A 131 -8.82 -11.48 -5.43
C ALA A 131 -8.82 -9.96 -5.32
N ALA A 132 -7.65 -9.32 -5.15
CA ALA A 132 -7.54 -7.88 -5.12
C ALA A 132 -7.84 -7.21 -6.47
N VAL A 133 -7.41 -7.81 -7.58
CA VAL A 133 -7.85 -7.37 -8.93
C VAL A 133 -9.37 -7.43 -9.04
N ASN A 134 -10.00 -8.52 -8.59
CA ASN A 134 -11.45 -8.64 -8.56
C ASN A 134 -12.10 -7.60 -7.66
N GLN A 135 -11.50 -7.28 -6.51
CA GLN A 135 -12.01 -6.27 -5.59
C GLN A 135 -11.96 -4.86 -6.23
N VAL A 136 -10.87 -4.52 -6.92
CA VAL A 136 -10.79 -3.27 -7.70
C VAL A 136 -11.92 -3.20 -8.73
N ILE A 137 -12.17 -4.28 -9.47
CA ILE A 137 -13.27 -4.33 -10.45
C ILE A 137 -14.63 -4.20 -9.74
N ALA A 138 -14.84 -4.92 -8.63
CA ALA A 138 -16.08 -4.89 -7.87
C ALA A 138 -16.39 -3.47 -7.35
N VAL A 139 -15.41 -2.77 -6.80
CA VAL A 139 -15.61 -1.41 -6.28
C VAL A 139 -15.76 -0.43 -7.44
N TYR A 140 -14.82 -0.40 -8.37
CA TYR A 140 -14.64 0.71 -9.31
C TYR A 140 -15.30 0.53 -10.68
N ALA A 141 -15.84 -0.65 -10.98
CA ALA A 141 -16.72 -0.88 -12.13
C ALA A 141 -18.15 -1.27 -11.72
N LYS A 142 -18.30 -2.03 -10.63
CA LYS A 142 -19.60 -2.60 -10.22
C LYS A 142 -20.30 -1.81 -9.10
N GLY A 143 -19.60 -0.89 -8.44
CA GLY A 143 -20.12 -0.07 -7.34
C GLY A 143 -20.34 -0.82 -6.03
N VAL A 144 -19.67 -1.96 -5.83
CA VAL A 144 -19.70 -2.66 -4.54
C VAL A 144 -19.05 -1.75 -3.48
N PRO A 145 -19.70 -1.51 -2.33
CA PRO A 145 -19.11 -0.68 -1.29
C PRO A 145 -17.74 -1.24 -0.82
N PRO A 146 -16.68 -0.43 -0.81
CA PRO A 146 -15.39 -0.82 -0.24
C PRO A 146 -15.45 -0.87 1.29
N ARG A 147 -14.35 -1.27 1.94
CA ARG A 147 -14.24 -1.32 3.40
C ARG A 147 -14.58 0.03 4.06
N TYR A 148 -14.19 1.15 3.44
CA TYR A 148 -14.51 2.50 3.90
C TYR A 148 -15.29 3.30 2.83
N PRO A 149 -16.61 3.09 2.70
CA PRO A 149 -17.40 3.68 1.61
C PRO A 149 -17.35 5.21 1.55
N VAL A 150 -17.15 5.88 2.69
CA VAL A 150 -17.12 7.35 2.75
C VAL A 150 -15.94 7.95 1.98
N ILE A 151 -14.81 7.24 1.93
CA ILE A 151 -13.53 7.76 1.41
C ILE A 151 -12.98 6.93 0.22
N ASP A 152 -13.45 5.68 0.05
CA ASP A 152 -12.93 4.74 -0.96
C ASP A 152 -13.87 4.49 -2.14
N SER A 153 -15.12 4.94 -2.07
CA SER A 153 -16.09 4.59 -3.09
C SER A 153 -15.71 5.10 -4.48
N ILE A 154 -16.22 4.41 -5.48
CA ILE A 154 -16.26 4.84 -6.89
C ILE A 154 -16.79 6.27 -7.01
N ILE A 155 -16.26 7.04 -7.98
CA ILE A 155 -16.70 8.43 -8.22
C ILE A 155 -17.90 8.51 -9.17
N PHE A 156 -18.20 7.42 -9.89
CA PHE A 156 -19.28 7.34 -10.85
C PHE A 156 -20.59 6.85 -10.20
N ASN A 157 -21.71 7.35 -10.70
CA ASN A 157 -23.01 6.77 -10.38
C ASN A 157 -23.27 5.55 -11.27
N ILE A 158 -23.27 4.35 -10.68
CA ILE A 158 -23.50 3.09 -11.42
C ILE A 158 -24.90 3.02 -12.06
N ALA A 159 -25.88 3.76 -11.53
CA ALA A 159 -27.21 3.82 -12.12
C ALA A 159 -27.28 4.72 -13.36
N ASP A 160 -26.23 5.48 -13.68
CA ASP A 160 -26.17 6.29 -14.90
C ASP A 160 -26.04 5.37 -16.13
N PRO A 161 -26.96 5.44 -17.11
CA PRO A 161 -26.87 4.66 -18.34
C PRO A 161 -25.54 4.83 -19.10
N LYS A 162 -24.85 5.96 -18.94
CA LYS A 162 -23.52 6.20 -19.53
C LYS A 162 -22.44 5.27 -18.99
N MET A 163 -22.64 4.65 -17.82
CA MET A 163 -21.66 3.74 -17.24
C MET A 163 -21.41 2.52 -18.14
N ALA A 164 -22.42 2.08 -18.92
CA ALA A 164 -22.24 1.03 -19.91
C ALA A 164 -21.26 1.43 -21.02
N ASP A 165 -21.36 2.66 -21.52
CA ASP A 165 -20.46 3.20 -22.54
C ASP A 165 -19.02 3.35 -22.01
N VAL A 166 -18.88 3.82 -20.77
CA VAL A 166 -17.60 3.93 -20.08
C VAL A 166 -16.92 2.56 -19.93
N LEU A 167 -17.63 1.56 -19.42
CA LEU A 167 -17.05 0.21 -19.24
C LEU A 167 -16.80 -0.50 -20.57
N SER A 168 -17.66 -0.30 -21.57
CA SER A 168 -17.47 -0.84 -22.92
C SER A 168 -16.22 -0.26 -23.57
N THR A 169 -16.11 1.07 -23.58
CA THR A 169 -14.94 1.79 -24.13
C THR A 169 -13.65 1.37 -23.43
N HIS A 170 -13.67 1.27 -22.10
CA HIS A 170 -12.50 0.82 -21.33
C HIS A 170 -12.12 -0.63 -21.65
N GLY A 171 -13.11 -1.52 -21.78
CA GLY A 171 -12.89 -2.92 -22.15
C GLY A 171 -12.29 -3.07 -23.55
N VAL A 172 -12.86 -2.39 -24.55
CA VAL A 172 -12.35 -2.37 -25.94
C VAL A 172 -10.94 -1.80 -26.00
N ALA A 173 -10.69 -0.67 -25.32
CA ALA A 173 -9.36 -0.09 -25.26
C ALA A 173 -8.34 -1.05 -24.62
N THR A 174 -8.72 -1.72 -23.54
CA THR A 174 -7.87 -2.71 -22.86
C THR A 174 -7.52 -3.88 -23.76
N ALA A 175 -8.50 -4.41 -24.50
CA ALA A 175 -8.31 -5.52 -25.44
C ALA A 175 -7.45 -5.11 -26.64
N ALA A 176 -7.68 -3.92 -27.22
CA ALA A 176 -6.91 -3.39 -28.34
C ALA A 176 -5.44 -3.07 -27.98
N GLN A 177 -5.14 -2.86 -26.70
CA GLN A 177 -3.79 -2.63 -26.19
C GLN A 177 -3.00 -3.92 -25.90
N ALA A 178 -3.48 -5.09 -26.34
CA ALA A 178 -2.76 -6.35 -26.22
C ALA A 178 -1.35 -6.26 -26.83
N LYS A 179 -0.37 -6.82 -26.13
CA LYS A 179 1.04 -6.83 -26.56
C LYS A 179 1.49 -8.25 -26.84
N ALA A 180 2.45 -8.39 -27.75
CA ALA A 180 3.01 -9.70 -28.11
C ALA A 180 3.70 -10.40 -26.92
N ASP A 181 4.17 -9.65 -25.93
CA ASP A 181 4.85 -10.16 -24.73
C ASP A 181 3.94 -10.23 -23.50
N ASP A 182 2.63 -10.03 -23.66
CA ASP A 182 1.64 -10.14 -22.59
C ASP A 182 1.67 -11.55 -21.97
N LEU A 183 1.51 -11.59 -20.65
CA LEU A 183 1.26 -12.78 -19.84
C LEU A 183 -0.24 -12.93 -19.63
N PHE A 184 -0.69 -14.13 -19.28
CA PHE A 184 -2.10 -14.49 -19.11
C PHE A 184 -2.89 -13.57 -18.17
N PHE A 185 -2.21 -12.84 -17.26
CA PHE A 185 -2.82 -11.90 -16.32
C PHE A 185 -2.85 -10.44 -16.78
N ASP A 186 -2.09 -10.04 -17.80
CA ASP A 186 -1.94 -8.62 -18.17
C ASP A 186 -3.24 -7.94 -18.59
N PRO A 187 -4.14 -8.56 -19.36
CA PRO A 187 -5.38 -7.89 -19.75
C PRO A 187 -6.23 -7.50 -18.54
N SER A 188 -6.37 -8.39 -17.55
CA SER A 188 -7.12 -8.13 -16.32
C SER A 188 -6.44 -7.10 -15.42
N LEU A 189 -5.11 -7.16 -15.30
CA LEU A 189 -4.32 -6.14 -14.58
C LEU A 189 -4.49 -4.76 -15.21
N ARG A 190 -4.37 -4.66 -16.54
CA ARG A 190 -4.52 -3.41 -17.29
C ARG A 190 -5.93 -2.83 -17.10
N TYR A 191 -6.95 -3.67 -17.17
CA TYR A 191 -8.33 -3.27 -16.90
C TYR A 191 -8.49 -2.68 -15.50
N ALA A 192 -8.01 -3.39 -14.46
CA ALA A 192 -8.13 -2.95 -13.07
C ALA A 192 -7.34 -1.66 -12.77
N VAL A 193 -6.12 -1.53 -13.28
CA VAL A 193 -5.32 -0.30 -13.14
C VAL A 193 -5.99 0.87 -13.86
N GLY A 194 -6.58 0.64 -15.03
CA GLY A 194 -7.35 1.65 -15.74
C GLY A 194 -8.59 2.11 -14.95
N LEU A 195 -9.29 1.21 -14.27
CA LEU A 195 -10.42 1.57 -13.39
C LEU A 195 -9.98 2.48 -12.24
N LEU A 196 -8.82 2.19 -11.62
CA LEU A 196 -8.25 3.06 -10.59
C LEU A 196 -7.95 4.46 -11.16
N GLN A 197 -7.33 4.53 -12.34
CA GLN A 197 -7.00 5.79 -13.00
C GLN A 197 -8.26 6.60 -13.36
N MET A 198 -9.26 5.95 -13.95
CA MET A 198 -10.54 6.58 -14.33
C MET A 198 -11.32 7.10 -13.13
N ASN A 199 -11.17 6.45 -11.97
CA ASN A 199 -11.77 6.90 -10.72
C ASN A 199 -10.93 7.91 -9.95
N GLU A 200 -9.78 8.33 -10.50
CA GLU A 200 -8.80 9.19 -9.84
C GLU A 200 -8.28 8.60 -8.51
N ARG A 201 -8.29 7.27 -8.42
CA ARG A 201 -7.87 6.47 -7.27
C ARG A 201 -6.41 6.04 -7.39
N ILE A 202 -5.55 7.04 -7.51
CA ILE A 202 -4.11 6.91 -7.79
C ILE A 202 -3.23 7.31 -6.61
N GLU A 203 -3.77 7.35 -5.39
CA GLU A 203 -3.15 7.88 -4.18
C GLU A 203 -1.82 7.18 -3.84
N ALA A 204 -1.75 5.86 -4.01
CA ALA A 204 -0.51 5.06 -3.88
C ALA A 204 0.60 5.47 -4.90
N GLY A 205 0.23 6.25 -5.91
CA GLY A 205 1.06 6.88 -6.93
C GLY A 205 1.89 8.06 -6.44
N SER A 206 1.34 8.85 -5.51
CA SER A 206 1.81 10.20 -5.15
C SER A 206 2.99 10.21 -4.19
N TYR A 207 3.73 11.33 -4.09
CA TYR A 207 4.85 11.54 -3.16
C TYR A 207 5.92 10.43 -3.20
N ARG A 208 6.44 10.16 -4.40
CA ARG A 208 7.43 9.11 -4.66
C ARG A 208 8.65 9.68 -5.40
N PRO A 209 9.88 9.16 -5.15
CA PRO A 209 10.22 8.17 -4.12
C PRO A 209 10.11 8.74 -2.71
N LEU A 210 9.59 7.96 -1.75
CA LEU A 210 9.19 8.49 -0.43
C LEU A 210 10.37 8.94 0.45
N LEU A 211 11.54 8.32 0.34
CA LEU A 211 12.77 8.76 1.03
C LEU A 211 13.58 9.79 0.22
N GLY A 212 13.11 10.14 -0.98
CA GLY A 212 13.64 11.25 -1.77
C GLY A 212 12.80 12.52 -1.59
N GLY A 213 12.87 13.43 -2.56
CA GLY A 213 12.05 14.65 -2.59
C GLY A 213 12.07 15.41 -1.26
N ASP A 214 10.88 15.68 -0.73
CA ASP A 214 10.66 16.42 0.54
C ASP A 214 11.24 15.74 1.79
N ASN A 215 11.58 14.45 1.70
CA ASN A 215 12.20 13.67 2.77
C ASN A 215 13.71 13.48 2.59
N ALA A 216 14.29 13.92 1.46
CA ALA A 216 15.68 13.64 1.12
C ALA A 216 16.68 14.22 2.14
N ASP A 217 16.45 15.45 2.61
CA ASP A 217 17.31 16.08 3.62
C ASP A 217 17.23 15.36 4.96
N THR A 218 16.02 15.03 5.41
CA THR A 218 15.81 14.31 6.66
C THR A 218 16.40 12.91 6.60
N ALA A 219 16.25 12.18 5.49
CA ALA A 219 16.88 10.88 5.29
C ALA A 219 18.42 10.96 5.39
N ARG A 220 19.04 12.01 4.81
CA ARG A 220 20.48 12.26 4.97
C ARG A 220 20.86 12.61 6.41
N ALA A 221 20.01 13.34 7.13
CA ALA A 221 20.23 13.68 8.54
C ALA A 221 20.15 12.45 9.45
N VAL A 222 19.20 11.53 9.20
CA VAL A 222 19.07 10.23 9.89
C VAL A 222 20.36 9.41 9.74
N ALA A 223 20.86 9.28 8.50
CA ALA A 223 22.07 8.52 8.22
C ALA A 223 23.34 9.06 8.90
N ARG A 224 23.40 10.36 9.20
CA ARG A 224 24.54 11.02 9.86
C ARG A 224 24.37 11.18 11.36
N MET A 225 23.25 10.73 11.92
CA MET A 225 22.93 10.99 13.32
C MET A 225 23.80 10.16 14.27
N ASN A 226 24.33 10.82 15.31
CA ASN A 226 24.89 10.13 16.46
C ASN A 226 23.77 9.76 17.44
N TRP A 227 23.45 8.47 17.49
CA TRP A 227 22.34 7.94 18.28
C TRP A 227 22.66 7.65 19.75
N ARG A 228 23.93 7.69 20.16
CA ARG A 228 24.40 7.15 21.46
C ARG A 228 23.68 7.71 22.69
N ALA A 229 23.22 8.97 22.61
CA ALA A 229 22.56 9.67 23.72
C ALA A 229 21.05 9.91 23.48
N LYS A 230 20.43 9.23 22.51
CA LYS A 230 19.03 9.45 22.14
C LYS A 230 18.18 8.28 22.67
N PRO A 231 17.27 8.52 23.64
CA PRO A 231 16.46 7.44 24.20
C PRO A 231 15.42 6.91 23.21
N TYR A 232 14.99 7.75 22.26
CA TYR A 232 14.00 7.42 21.26
C TYR A 232 14.46 7.81 19.85
N THR A 233 14.02 7.05 18.85
CA THR A 233 14.42 7.24 17.44
C THR A 233 13.71 8.42 16.78
N ALA A 234 12.39 8.48 16.92
CA ALA A 234 11.53 9.53 16.36
C ALA A 234 10.26 9.73 17.20
N LEU A 235 9.62 10.89 17.04
CA LEU A 235 8.24 11.14 17.45
C LEU A 235 7.32 10.87 16.26
N LEU A 236 6.35 9.98 16.40
CA LEU A 236 5.37 9.63 15.37
C LEU A 236 4.07 10.38 15.66
N VAL A 237 3.68 11.28 14.76
CA VAL A 237 2.51 12.14 14.90
C VAL A 237 1.51 11.76 13.83
N PHE A 238 0.42 11.13 14.25
CA PHE A 238 -0.64 10.73 13.33
C PHE A 238 -1.60 11.89 13.09
N GLY A 239 -1.95 12.04 11.82
CA GLY A 239 -2.86 13.04 11.33
C GLY A 239 -4.25 12.90 11.92
N HIS A 240 -4.98 14.01 11.84
CA HIS A 240 -6.38 14.07 12.16
C HIS A 240 -6.99 15.07 11.19
N GLY A 241 -7.64 14.53 10.16
CA GLY A 241 -8.27 15.32 9.13
C GLY A 241 -9.27 16.33 9.71
N PRO A 242 -9.41 17.49 9.07
CA PRO A 242 -10.41 18.47 9.45
C PRO A 242 -11.83 17.90 9.26
N GLU A 243 -12.76 18.34 10.10
CA GLU A 243 -14.20 18.01 9.94
C GLU A 243 -14.85 18.82 8.80
N ASP A 244 -14.17 19.86 8.32
CA ASP A 244 -14.67 20.79 7.31
C ASP A 244 -13.72 20.93 6.10
N VAL A 245 -14.27 21.41 4.98
CA VAL A 245 -13.56 21.54 3.69
C VAL A 245 -12.59 22.73 3.61
N GLN A 246 -12.65 23.68 4.56
CA GLN A 246 -11.86 24.92 4.54
C GLN A 246 -10.58 24.80 5.37
N SER A 247 -10.66 24.09 6.49
CA SER A 247 -9.53 23.85 7.38
C SER A 247 -8.48 22.97 6.71
N ARG A 248 -7.21 23.33 6.87
CA ARG A 248 -6.08 22.52 6.37
C ARG A 248 -5.62 21.45 7.36
N THR A 249 -6.05 21.57 8.62
CA THR A 249 -5.75 20.64 9.71
C THR A 249 -6.85 20.76 10.77
N GLY A 250 -7.25 19.65 11.41
CA GLY A 250 -8.23 19.68 12.49
C GLY A 250 -7.67 20.17 13.83
N VAL A 251 -8.55 20.57 14.75
CA VAL A 251 -8.20 21.02 16.11
C VAL A 251 -7.30 20.02 16.84
N MET A 252 -7.62 18.73 16.74
CA MET A 252 -6.79 17.68 17.34
C MET A 252 -5.40 17.60 16.70
N GLY A 253 -5.27 17.88 15.41
CA GLY A 253 -3.98 17.97 14.74
C GLY A 253 -3.08 19.03 15.39
N HIS A 254 -3.62 20.23 15.67
CA HIS A 254 -2.89 21.29 16.38
C HIS A 254 -2.44 20.87 17.78
N ILE A 255 -3.31 20.19 18.54
CA ILE A 255 -2.96 19.69 19.87
C ILE A 255 -1.81 18.68 19.79
N ARG A 256 -1.89 17.71 18.86
CA ARG A 256 -0.85 16.69 18.67
C ARG A 256 0.49 17.30 18.25
N MET A 257 0.47 18.26 17.33
CA MET A 257 1.68 18.98 16.91
C MET A 257 2.31 19.79 18.06
N ALA A 258 1.50 20.44 18.89
CA ALA A 258 2.00 21.16 20.06
C ALA A 258 2.71 20.22 21.05
N ILE A 259 2.14 19.05 21.32
CA ILE A 259 2.76 18.02 22.18
C ILE A 259 4.07 17.52 21.54
N ALA A 260 4.06 17.21 20.25
CA ALA A 260 5.25 16.76 19.54
C ALA A 260 6.38 17.80 19.56
N ALA A 261 6.04 19.09 19.38
CA ALA A 261 6.99 20.18 19.46
C ALA A 261 7.60 20.33 20.86
N ASP A 262 6.81 20.22 21.94
CA ASP A 262 7.33 20.22 23.32
C ASP A 262 8.30 19.06 23.55
N LEU A 263 7.91 17.84 23.17
CA LEU A 263 8.75 16.65 23.34
C LEU A 263 10.05 16.73 22.52
N PHE A 264 9.98 17.31 21.32
CA PHE A 264 11.15 17.57 20.48
C PHE A 264 12.08 18.60 21.14
N ALA A 265 11.55 19.72 21.63
CA ALA A 265 12.32 20.75 22.32
C ALA A 265 12.99 20.22 23.60
N ARG A 266 12.34 19.29 24.30
CA ARG A 266 12.89 18.58 25.47
C ARG A 266 13.87 17.46 25.11
N GLY A 267 14.09 17.21 23.82
CA GLY A 267 15.12 16.29 23.33
C GLY A 267 14.76 14.80 23.43
N PHE A 268 13.47 14.45 23.53
CA PHE A 268 13.03 13.04 23.64
C PHE A 268 13.46 12.23 22.41
N ALA A 269 13.21 12.75 21.22
CA ALA A 269 13.68 12.17 19.98
C ALA A 269 14.20 13.26 19.04
N PRO A 270 15.19 12.94 18.19
CA PRO A 270 15.79 13.92 17.30
C PRO A 270 15.07 14.13 15.96
N PHE A 271 14.05 13.33 15.67
CA PHE A 271 13.27 13.40 14.44
C PHE A 271 11.78 13.30 14.75
N ILE A 272 10.97 13.84 13.84
CA ILE A 272 9.52 13.69 13.83
C ILE A 272 9.11 13.03 12.52
N ILE A 273 8.20 12.07 12.58
CA ILE A 273 7.50 11.52 11.42
C ILE A 273 6.04 11.95 11.53
N VAL A 274 5.59 12.76 10.59
CA VAL A 274 4.17 13.16 10.48
C VAL A 274 3.50 12.25 9.44
N SER A 275 2.36 11.66 9.79
CA SER A 275 1.70 10.62 8.99
C SER A 275 0.24 10.96 8.74
N GLY A 276 -0.21 10.90 7.49
CA GLY A 276 -1.58 11.22 7.09
C GLY A 276 -1.71 11.65 5.63
N GLY A 277 -2.71 11.11 4.94
CA GLY A 277 -2.97 11.32 3.52
C GLY A 277 -4.07 12.34 3.21
N ASN A 278 -4.63 12.24 2.00
CA ASN A 278 -5.71 13.09 1.48
C ASN A 278 -7.09 12.47 1.79
N VAL A 279 -7.42 12.29 3.07
CA VAL A 279 -8.56 11.45 3.48
C VAL A 279 -9.84 12.26 3.69
N HIS A 280 -9.74 13.32 4.49
CA HIS A 280 -10.89 14.08 4.94
C HIS A 280 -10.76 15.57 4.57
N PRO A 281 -11.78 16.15 3.91
CA PRO A 281 -12.91 15.47 3.25
C PRO A 281 -12.44 14.57 2.08
N ASN A 282 -13.27 13.62 1.65
CA ASN A 282 -12.96 12.71 0.54
C ASN A 282 -12.53 13.51 -0.70
N ARG A 283 -11.41 13.11 -1.33
CA ARG A 283 -10.76 13.81 -2.47
C ARG A 283 -10.30 15.24 -2.17
N THR A 284 -10.00 15.56 -0.92
CA THR A 284 -9.35 16.84 -0.56
C THR A 284 -8.02 17.01 -1.29
N PRO A 285 -7.68 18.22 -1.80
CA PRO A 285 -6.37 18.49 -2.34
C PRO A 285 -5.29 18.61 -1.25
N PHE A 286 -5.68 18.76 0.02
CA PHE A 286 -4.75 18.94 1.13
C PHE A 286 -4.29 17.59 1.68
N ASN A 287 -2.96 17.41 1.74
CA ASN A 287 -2.35 16.26 2.37
C ASN A 287 -1.98 16.59 3.82
N GLU A 288 -2.45 15.78 4.78
CA GLU A 288 -2.26 16.05 6.20
C GLU A 288 -0.77 16.10 6.59
N ALA A 289 0.07 15.18 6.10
CA ALA A 289 1.49 15.16 6.41
C ALA A 289 2.22 16.42 5.92
N VAL A 290 1.85 16.92 4.74
CA VAL A 290 2.41 18.18 4.18
C VAL A 290 2.06 19.37 5.06
N GLU A 291 0.79 19.51 5.45
CA GLU A 291 0.36 20.61 6.30
C GLU A 291 0.94 20.51 7.72
N MET A 292 1.02 19.32 8.29
CA MET A 292 1.67 19.11 9.59
C MET A 292 3.15 19.49 9.57
N LYS A 293 3.91 19.07 8.54
CA LYS A 293 5.32 19.50 8.39
C LYS A 293 5.43 21.02 8.27
N ARG A 294 4.59 21.65 7.45
CA ARG A 294 4.57 23.12 7.30
C ARG A 294 4.33 23.82 8.64
N LEU A 295 3.37 23.36 9.44
CA LEU A 295 3.04 23.95 10.73
C LEU A 295 4.15 23.76 11.77
N LEU A 296 4.73 22.57 11.87
CA LEU A 296 5.89 22.30 12.75
C LEU A 296 7.09 23.18 12.42
N VAL A 297 7.37 23.43 11.13
CA VAL A 297 8.45 24.33 10.71
C VAL A 297 8.10 25.79 11.02
N THR A 298 6.94 26.27 10.55
CA THR A 298 6.63 27.71 10.54
C THR A 298 6.15 28.26 11.87
N GLN A 299 5.50 27.44 12.71
CA GLN A 299 4.92 27.89 13.98
C GLN A 299 5.73 27.44 15.20
N TYR A 300 6.42 26.30 15.11
CA TYR A 300 7.19 25.74 16.22
C TYR A 300 8.71 25.82 15.99
N GLY A 301 9.17 26.27 14.82
CA GLY A 301 10.59 26.45 14.53
C GLY A 301 11.37 25.15 14.43
N ILE A 302 10.70 24.00 14.23
CA ILE A 302 11.39 22.71 14.08
C ILE A 302 12.11 22.69 12.74
N PRO A 303 13.42 22.36 12.69
CA PRO A 303 14.15 22.32 11.43
C PRO A 303 13.54 21.31 10.44
N ALA A 304 13.38 21.72 9.18
CA ALA A 304 12.71 20.90 8.17
C ALA A 304 13.43 19.57 7.87
N ASP A 305 14.75 19.52 8.05
CA ASP A 305 15.61 18.33 7.94
C ASP A 305 15.51 17.39 9.15
N ARG A 306 14.59 17.67 10.08
CA ARG A 306 14.24 16.82 11.23
C ARG A 306 12.86 16.21 11.12
N ILE A 307 12.14 16.48 10.02
CA ILE A 307 10.76 16.02 9.82
C ILE A 307 10.68 15.16 8.56
N LEU A 308 10.26 13.90 8.72
CA LEU A 308 9.83 13.03 7.63
C LEU A 308 8.31 13.10 7.47
N MET A 309 7.85 13.06 6.24
CA MET A 309 6.44 12.95 5.88
C MET A 309 6.11 11.52 5.45
N GLU A 310 5.00 11.02 5.95
CA GLU A 310 4.31 9.83 5.49
C GLU A 310 2.94 10.27 4.96
N PRO A 311 2.79 10.48 3.64
CA PRO A 311 1.62 11.14 3.08
C PRO A 311 0.55 10.17 2.56
N HIS A 312 0.65 8.87 2.85
CA HIS A 312 -0.24 7.85 2.30
C HIS A 312 -1.27 7.34 3.30
N ALA A 313 -0.97 7.37 4.60
CA ALA A 313 -1.85 6.77 5.59
C ALA A 313 -3.28 7.31 5.57
N ARG A 314 -4.23 6.39 5.65
CA ARG A 314 -5.66 6.67 5.56
C ARG A 314 -6.41 6.41 6.86
N HIS A 315 -5.81 5.59 7.72
CA HIS A 315 -6.36 5.14 8.98
C HIS A 315 -5.28 5.02 10.04
N THR A 316 -5.66 4.93 11.32
CA THR A 316 -4.70 4.68 12.40
C THR A 316 -3.88 3.40 12.18
N THR A 317 -4.50 2.35 11.60
CA THR A 317 -3.84 1.10 11.23
C THR A 317 -2.73 1.34 10.20
N THR A 318 -3.02 2.08 9.13
CA THR A 318 -2.01 2.36 8.10
C THR A 318 -1.02 3.47 8.47
N ASN A 319 -1.38 4.41 9.36
CA ASN A 319 -0.43 5.33 9.99
C ASN A 319 0.68 4.55 10.71
N LEU A 320 0.28 3.57 11.53
CA LEU A 320 1.22 2.72 12.27
C LEU A 320 2.09 1.91 11.31
N ARG A 321 1.49 1.27 10.31
CA ARG A 321 2.19 0.47 9.30
C ARG A 321 3.18 1.30 8.48
N ASN A 322 2.75 2.44 7.96
CA ASN A 322 3.60 3.25 7.09
C ASN A 322 4.72 3.95 7.88
N CYS A 323 4.47 4.34 9.13
CA CYS A 323 5.54 4.78 10.03
C CYS A 323 6.56 3.66 10.31
N ALA A 324 6.10 2.41 10.51
CA ALA A 324 7.00 1.27 10.68
C ALA A 324 7.91 1.08 9.46
N ARG A 325 7.31 1.06 8.26
CA ARG A 325 8.01 0.99 6.97
C ARG A 325 9.05 2.11 6.83
N LEU A 326 8.70 3.36 7.17
CA LEU A 326 9.63 4.50 7.12
C LEU A 326 10.77 4.38 8.12
N LEU A 327 10.50 3.98 9.37
CA LEU A 327 11.55 3.79 10.38
C LEU A 327 12.59 2.77 9.88
N LEU A 328 12.12 1.62 9.37
CA LEU A 328 12.97 0.55 8.87
C LEU A 328 13.71 0.96 7.60
N ALA A 329 13.01 1.50 6.60
CA ALA A 329 13.61 1.82 5.29
C ALA A 329 14.56 3.02 5.34
N ALA A 330 14.34 3.99 6.24
CA ALA A 330 15.23 5.14 6.42
C ALA A 330 16.46 4.82 7.27
N GLY A 331 16.58 3.60 7.82
CA GLY A 331 17.72 3.18 8.63
C GLY A 331 17.73 3.75 10.04
N PHE A 332 16.56 3.97 10.65
CA PHE A 332 16.51 4.26 12.07
C PHE A 332 16.97 3.04 12.87
N PRO A 333 17.67 3.23 14.01
CA PRO A 333 18.13 2.11 14.83
C PRO A 333 16.97 1.30 15.41
N GLU A 334 17.06 -0.03 15.28
CA GLU A 334 16.03 -0.96 15.76
C GLU A 334 16.20 -1.36 17.23
N ASP A 335 17.32 -1.00 17.86
CA ASP A 335 17.66 -1.31 19.25
C ASP A 335 16.98 -0.40 20.28
N ARG A 336 16.23 0.62 19.82
CA ARG A 336 15.48 1.54 20.68
C ARG A 336 14.16 1.99 20.02
N PRO A 337 13.12 2.28 20.81
CA PRO A 337 11.80 2.55 20.26
C PRO A 337 11.66 3.97 19.70
N ALA A 338 10.69 4.14 18.81
CA ALA A 338 10.07 5.43 18.54
C ALA A 338 9.01 5.75 19.61
N LEU A 339 8.52 6.99 19.65
CA LEU A 339 7.37 7.38 20.45
C LEU A 339 6.20 7.77 19.56
N ILE A 340 5.07 7.07 19.66
CA ILE A 340 3.80 7.58 19.14
C ILE A 340 3.35 8.70 20.06
N VAL A 341 2.98 9.85 19.47
CA VAL A 341 2.56 11.05 20.19
C VAL A 341 1.13 11.39 19.81
N SER A 342 0.26 11.50 20.80
CA SER A 342 -1.11 11.97 20.60
C SER A 342 -1.73 12.51 21.90
N ASP A 343 -2.98 12.97 21.85
CA ASP A 343 -3.78 13.21 23.03
C ASP A 343 -4.03 11.93 23.85
N HIS A 344 -4.35 12.11 25.13
CA HIS A 344 -4.53 11.03 26.10
C HIS A 344 -5.58 9.97 25.71
N ARG A 345 -6.65 10.34 24.99
CA ARG A 345 -7.70 9.37 24.61
C ARG A 345 -7.25 8.53 23.43
N THR A 346 -6.68 9.18 22.41
CA THR A 346 -6.15 8.46 21.25
C THR A 346 -5.00 7.52 21.65
N ILE A 347 -4.14 7.93 22.60
CA ILE A 347 -3.08 7.05 23.13
C ILE A 347 -3.65 5.80 23.81
N GLN A 348 -4.74 5.93 24.58
CA GLN A 348 -5.42 4.78 25.17
C GLN A 348 -5.99 3.84 24.10
N TYR A 349 -6.61 4.40 23.06
CA TYR A 349 -7.10 3.62 21.92
C TYR A 349 -5.97 2.87 21.19
N ILE A 350 -4.89 3.58 20.82
CA ILE A 350 -3.76 3.00 20.09
C ILE A 350 -3.08 1.90 20.92
N GLY A 351 -2.96 2.10 22.23
CA GLY A 351 -2.35 1.13 23.14
C GLY A 351 -3.29 -0.01 23.56
N GLY A 352 -4.56 0.03 23.15
CA GLY A 352 -5.57 -0.95 23.51
C GLY A 352 -5.65 -2.15 22.55
N GLU A 353 -6.38 -3.17 22.99
CA GLU A 353 -6.63 -4.38 22.20
C GLU A 353 -7.43 -4.09 20.91
N GLU A 354 -8.26 -3.05 20.91
CA GLU A 354 -9.09 -2.67 19.76
C GLU A 354 -8.26 -2.41 18.50
N LEU A 355 -7.21 -1.58 18.59
CA LEU A 355 -6.35 -1.31 17.43
C LEU A 355 -5.59 -2.57 17.01
N ALA A 356 -5.16 -3.41 17.96
CA ALA A 356 -4.48 -4.66 17.65
C ALA A 356 -5.38 -5.61 16.85
N LEU A 357 -6.63 -5.81 17.28
CA LEU A 357 -7.61 -6.62 16.53
C LEU A 357 -7.91 -6.01 15.15
N ARG A 358 -8.00 -4.68 15.09
CA ARG A 358 -8.21 -3.95 13.84
C ARG A 358 -7.05 -4.13 12.85
N ASN A 359 -5.81 -4.10 13.32
CA ASN A 359 -4.63 -4.38 12.48
C ASN A 359 -4.72 -5.77 11.82
N LEU A 360 -5.05 -6.81 12.60
CA LEU A 360 -5.19 -8.17 12.06
C LEU A 360 -6.35 -8.29 11.08
N LYS A 361 -7.48 -7.68 11.39
CA LYS A 361 -8.67 -7.71 10.53
C LYS A 361 -8.42 -6.99 9.19
N GLU A 362 -7.67 -5.89 9.21
CA GLU A 362 -7.52 -5.02 8.04
C GLU A 362 -6.31 -5.31 7.18
N MET A 363 -5.21 -5.77 7.79
CA MET A 363 -3.90 -5.94 7.15
C MET A 363 -3.30 -7.33 7.37
N GLY A 364 -3.95 -8.20 8.14
CA GLY A 364 -3.45 -9.54 8.47
C GLY A 364 -2.23 -9.58 9.40
N VAL A 365 -1.66 -8.43 9.76
CA VAL A 365 -0.36 -8.35 10.46
C VAL A 365 -0.37 -7.29 11.57
N GLN A 366 0.51 -7.45 12.56
CA GLN A 366 0.84 -6.38 13.51
C GLN A 366 2.07 -5.62 13.00
N PRO A 367 2.00 -4.31 12.70
CA PRO A 367 3.15 -3.59 12.13
C PRO A 367 4.30 -3.33 13.11
N GLY A 368 4.14 -3.71 14.37
CA GLY A 368 5.13 -3.55 15.42
C GLY A 368 4.54 -3.77 16.80
N ARG A 369 5.38 -3.59 17.82
CA ARG A 369 5.01 -3.78 19.23
C ARG A 369 4.85 -2.44 19.93
N LEU A 370 3.75 -2.31 20.67
CA LEU A 370 3.43 -1.15 21.50
C LEU A 370 3.64 -1.45 22.98
N THR A 371 4.22 -0.52 23.71
CA THR A 371 4.24 -0.52 25.19
C THR A 371 3.97 0.89 25.73
N PRO A 372 3.54 1.05 26.99
CA PRO A 372 3.29 2.37 27.56
C PRO A 372 4.51 3.31 27.40
N GLY A 373 4.25 4.60 27.14
CA GLY A 373 5.27 5.64 27.06
C GLY A 373 5.72 6.16 28.43
N PRO A 374 6.60 7.17 28.46
CA PRO A 374 7.00 7.87 29.69
C PRO A 374 5.88 8.76 30.29
N ASP A 375 4.81 9.04 29.55
CA ASP A 375 3.71 9.89 30.00
C ASP A 375 2.36 9.47 29.38
N ARG A 376 1.29 10.24 29.67
CA ARG A 376 -0.07 9.98 29.18
C ARG A 376 -0.31 10.33 27.71
N PHE A 377 0.68 10.90 27.03
CA PHE A 377 0.59 11.36 25.64
C PHE A 377 1.43 10.50 24.69
N THR A 378 2.06 9.45 25.21
CA THR A 378 3.04 8.67 24.46
C THR A 378 2.88 7.16 24.58
N LEU A 379 3.21 6.45 23.51
CA LEU A 379 3.47 5.01 23.51
C LEU A 379 4.84 4.75 22.92
N ARG A 380 5.56 3.77 23.46
CA ARG A 380 6.77 3.24 22.83
C ARG A 380 6.36 2.32 21.67
N PHE A 381 6.99 2.50 20.53
CA PHE A 381 6.75 1.69 19.35
C PHE A 381 8.07 1.10 18.82
N VAL A 382 8.09 -0.22 18.63
CA VAL A 382 9.17 -0.92 17.95
C VAL A 382 8.60 -1.50 16.65
N PRO A 383 9.06 -1.06 15.47
CA PRO A 383 8.55 -1.55 14.19
C PRO A 383 8.92 -3.02 13.98
N ASP A 384 8.06 -3.76 13.29
CA ASP A 384 8.34 -5.13 12.85
C ASP A 384 8.47 -5.17 11.31
N PRO A 385 9.51 -5.83 10.75
CA PRO A 385 9.67 -5.98 9.30
C PRO A 385 8.46 -6.56 8.57
N VAL A 386 7.55 -7.27 9.26
CA VAL A 386 6.28 -7.71 8.68
C VAL A 386 5.44 -6.54 8.13
N ALA A 387 5.68 -5.31 8.60
CA ALA A 387 5.02 -4.12 8.08
C ALA A 387 5.28 -3.90 6.57
N PHE A 388 6.35 -4.46 5.98
CA PHE A 388 6.57 -4.41 4.53
C PHE A 388 5.59 -5.29 3.73
N HIS A 389 4.81 -6.15 4.38
CA HIS A 389 3.75 -6.91 3.74
C HIS A 389 2.81 -5.94 3.01
N VAL A 390 2.61 -6.19 1.73
CA VAL A 390 1.66 -5.44 0.90
C VAL A 390 0.29 -6.03 1.13
N GLU A 391 -0.70 -5.18 1.40
CA GLU A 391 -2.11 -5.57 1.53
C GLU A 391 -2.81 -5.28 0.20
N PRO A 392 -3.00 -6.27 -0.69
CA PRO A 392 -3.55 -6.02 -2.01
C PRO A 392 -5.02 -5.56 -1.93
N ALA A 393 -5.74 -5.86 -0.84
CA ALA A 393 -7.14 -5.47 -0.64
C ALA A 393 -7.33 -3.97 -0.34
N ASP A 394 -6.26 -3.20 -0.09
CA ASP A 394 -6.27 -1.75 0.04
C ASP A 394 -5.42 -1.12 -1.08
N PRO A 395 -5.96 -0.96 -2.30
CA PRO A 395 -5.18 -0.48 -3.45
C PRO A 395 -4.75 0.99 -3.33
N LEU A 396 -5.33 1.76 -2.40
CA LEU A 396 -5.01 3.18 -2.23
C LEU A 396 -3.83 3.40 -1.28
N ASP A 397 -3.58 2.44 -0.39
CA ASP A 397 -2.47 2.43 0.56
C ASP A 397 -1.95 0.98 0.77
N PRO A 398 -1.34 0.35 -0.25
CA PRO A 398 -0.91 -1.05 -0.23
C PRO A 398 0.31 -1.30 0.67
#